data_AF-A0A9E6ACU1-F1
#
_entry.id   AF-A0A9E6ACU1-F1
#
_cell.length_a   1.000
_cell.length_b   1.000
_cell.length_c   1.000
_cell.angle_alpha   90.00
_cell.angle_beta   90.00
_cell.angle_gamma   90.00
#
_symmetry.space_group_name_H-M   'P 1'
#
loop_
_entity.id
_entity.type
_entity.pdbx_description
1 polymer ?
#
loop_
_entity_poly.entity_id
_entity_poly.type
_entity_poly.pdbx_seq_one_letter_code
_entity_poly.pdbx_strand_id
1 'polypeptide(L)'
;MFTYEPGLDQYVNQRRQKVIDSNYETITKIRLLVGGINTKPLVKELTLNIVESIDRCFKEITSQQNSTLLLISNLRFLFETCITTRILVSEESFKYKLRYSIYRHQLEKSESLKKYALIDIAKLDNLSIEEALLKKDAPDIEAILKEKKAVDMLYDALDTEISIFLDMAEFNGAGFHKTYIDSFLSQHEEREKEIASEWSEVKKTLLESEEANSFFDFRNQTSRVAKELKDNRTWKKKAEEAGLLEMYDFIYDYTSSLLHSTSYSLLVPNQLDEGEKLMIIGLATRITSDALKNLCKFATIPNMKVIEIES
;
A
#
# COMPACT_ATOMS: atom_id res chain seq x y z
N MET A 1 24.39 18.42 10.98
CA MET A 1 23.20 18.61 10.15
C MET A 1 23.60 19.44 8.94
N PHE A 2 23.16 19.10 7.72
CA PHE A 2 23.55 19.80 6.49
C PHE A 2 22.84 21.15 6.42
N THR A 3 23.52 22.23 6.79
CA THR A 3 23.00 23.61 6.70
C THR A 3 23.60 24.29 5.48
N TYR A 4 22.77 24.91 4.68
CA TYR A 4 23.26 25.72 3.56
C TYR A 4 23.84 27.04 4.07
N GLU A 5 24.76 27.63 3.31
CA GLU A 5 25.20 29.00 3.57
C GLU A 5 24.00 29.96 3.53
N PRO A 6 23.98 31.01 4.36
CA PRO A 6 22.88 31.96 4.42
C PRO A 6 22.48 32.49 3.03
N GLY A 7 21.20 32.35 2.68
CA GLY A 7 20.64 32.78 1.39
C GLY A 7 20.58 31.68 0.31
N LEU A 8 21.33 30.59 0.44
CA LEU A 8 21.20 29.44 -0.47
C LEU A 8 19.90 28.67 -0.25
N ASP A 9 19.31 28.72 0.95
CA ASP A 9 18.03 28.06 1.26
C ASP A 9 16.91 28.51 0.32
N GLN A 10 16.83 29.82 0.04
CA GLN A 10 15.84 30.37 -0.89
C GLN A 10 16.04 29.83 -2.31
N TYR A 11 17.28 29.79 -2.78
CA TYR A 11 17.60 29.24 -4.09
C TYR A 11 17.30 27.74 -4.18
N VAL A 12 17.66 26.96 -3.17
CA VAL A 12 17.37 25.52 -3.09
C VAL A 12 15.87 25.27 -3.08
N ASN A 13 15.11 26.05 -2.32
CA ASN A 13 13.65 25.96 -2.26
C ASN A 13 13.00 26.32 -3.61
N GLN A 14 13.44 27.39 -4.27
CA GLN A 14 12.97 27.75 -5.62
C GLN A 14 13.28 26.66 -6.65
N ARG A 15 14.50 26.11 -6.62
CA ARG A 15 14.92 24.99 -7.48
C ARG A 15 14.07 23.76 -7.24
N ARG A 16 13.77 23.43 -5.97
CA ARG A 16 12.92 22.31 -5.59
C ARG A 16 11.49 22.52 -6.08
N GLN A 17 10.92 23.70 -5.86
CA GLN A 17 9.57 24.04 -6.30
C GLN A 17 9.42 23.87 -7.81
N LYS A 18 10.39 24.34 -8.60
CA LYS A 18 10.39 24.14 -10.06
C LYS A 18 10.30 22.65 -10.47
N VAL A 19 10.96 21.75 -9.75
CA VAL A 19 10.89 20.31 -10.05
C VAL A 19 9.55 19.72 -9.58
N ILE A 20 9.03 20.17 -8.44
CA ILE A 20 7.69 19.81 -7.96
C ILE A 20 6.64 20.18 -9.01
N ASP A 21 6.65 21.42 -9.49
CA ASP A 21 5.72 21.92 -10.51
C ASP A 21 5.86 21.10 -11.81
N SER A 22 7.08 20.83 -12.26
CA SER A 22 7.33 20.01 -13.45
C SER A 22 6.84 18.56 -13.31
N ASN A 23 6.93 17.98 -12.10
CA ASN A 23 6.37 16.66 -11.83
C ASN A 23 4.84 16.68 -11.91
N TYR A 24 4.18 17.71 -11.35
CA TYR A 24 2.73 17.87 -11.47
C TYR A 24 2.28 18.07 -12.92
N GLU A 25 2.98 18.90 -13.69
CA GLU A 25 2.73 19.03 -15.14
C GLU A 25 2.84 17.69 -15.86
N THR A 26 3.83 16.87 -15.49
CA THR A 26 4.02 15.54 -16.09
C THR A 26 2.90 14.58 -15.70
N ILE A 27 2.43 14.60 -14.46
CA ILE A 27 1.28 13.82 -13.99
C ILE A 27 0.03 14.19 -14.81
N THR A 28 -0.28 15.48 -14.94
CA THR A 28 -1.42 15.95 -15.74
C THR A 28 -1.30 15.53 -17.19
N LYS A 29 -0.12 15.69 -17.79
CA LYS A 29 0.17 15.21 -19.16
C LYS A 29 -0.11 13.71 -19.31
N ILE A 30 0.31 12.89 -18.35
CA ILE A 30 0.07 11.44 -18.41
C ILE A 30 -1.43 11.14 -18.40
N ARG A 31 -2.19 11.74 -17.49
CA ARG A 31 -3.65 11.57 -17.38
C ARG A 31 -4.37 11.89 -18.70
N LEU A 32 -4.01 13.00 -19.33
CA LEU A 32 -4.65 13.47 -20.55
C LEU A 32 -4.29 12.62 -21.78
N LEU A 33 -3.03 12.21 -21.90
CA LEU A 33 -2.52 11.58 -23.13
C LEU A 33 -2.64 10.06 -23.15
N VAL A 34 -2.62 9.39 -22.00
CA VAL A 34 -2.59 7.92 -21.94
C VAL A 34 -3.82 7.28 -22.61
N GLY A 35 -4.97 7.94 -22.55
CA GLY A 35 -6.21 7.45 -23.17
C GLY A 35 -6.30 7.64 -24.68
N GLY A 36 -5.58 8.62 -25.24
CA GLY A 36 -5.64 8.97 -26.67
C GLY A 36 -4.49 8.41 -27.52
N ILE A 37 -3.36 8.09 -26.90
CA ILE A 37 -2.14 7.67 -27.62
C ILE A 37 -1.87 6.17 -27.49
N ASN A 38 -2.15 5.56 -26.33
CA ASN A 38 -1.83 4.16 -26.10
C ASN A 38 -3.05 3.26 -26.34
N THR A 39 -2.94 2.37 -27.33
CA THR A 39 -4.01 1.44 -27.70
C THR A 39 -3.97 0.13 -26.92
N LYS A 40 -2.91 -0.14 -26.15
CA LYS A 40 -2.77 -1.37 -25.35
C LYS A 40 -3.49 -1.21 -24.00
N PRO A 41 -4.60 -1.94 -23.74
CA PRO A 41 -5.40 -1.74 -22.53
C PRO A 41 -4.62 -1.92 -21.22
N LEU A 42 -3.75 -2.94 -21.16
CA LEU A 42 -2.95 -3.21 -19.96
C LEU A 42 -1.94 -2.09 -19.66
N VAL A 43 -1.30 -1.54 -20.69
CA VAL A 43 -0.35 -0.44 -20.51
C VAL A 43 -1.07 0.79 -19.99
N LYS A 44 -2.25 1.09 -20.54
CA LYS A 44 -3.11 2.18 -20.06
C LYS A 44 -3.54 1.99 -18.61
N GLU A 45 -4.07 0.81 -18.25
CA GLU A 45 -4.51 0.47 -16.90
C GLU A 45 -3.37 0.66 -15.88
N LEU A 46 -2.22 0.03 -16.13
CA LEU A 46 -1.06 0.14 -15.23
C LEU A 46 -0.53 1.57 -15.14
N THR A 47 -0.50 2.30 -16.26
CA THR A 47 -0.02 3.69 -16.29
C THR A 47 -0.88 4.60 -15.42
N LEU A 48 -2.20 4.48 -15.53
CA LEU A 48 -3.14 5.26 -14.73
C LEU A 48 -3.01 4.91 -13.24
N ASN A 49 -2.99 3.62 -12.89
CA ASN A 49 -2.88 3.21 -11.49
C ASN A 49 -1.55 3.65 -10.84
N ILE A 50 -0.46 3.59 -11.59
CA ILE A 50 0.87 4.04 -11.12
C ILE A 50 0.89 5.57 -10.97
N VAL A 51 0.37 6.33 -11.94
CA VAL A 51 0.41 7.81 -11.85
C VAL A 51 -0.46 8.32 -10.70
N GLU A 52 -1.62 7.72 -10.44
CA GLU A 52 -2.46 8.07 -9.29
C GLU A 52 -1.74 7.77 -7.97
N SER A 53 -1.06 6.63 -7.89
CA SER A 53 -0.28 6.25 -6.70
C SER A 53 0.89 7.22 -6.45
N ILE A 54 1.60 7.61 -7.51
CA ILE A 54 2.68 8.61 -7.43
C ILE A 54 2.11 9.96 -6.98
N ASP A 55 1.03 10.45 -7.59
CA ASP A 55 0.44 11.75 -7.27
C ASP A 55 0.00 11.82 -5.80
N ARG A 56 -0.69 10.78 -5.30
CA ARG A 56 -1.10 10.69 -3.90
C ARG A 56 0.09 10.78 -2.94
N CYS A 57 1.08 9.91 -3.08
CA CYS A 57 2.24 9.87 -2.20
C CYS A 57 3.08 11.15 -2.29
N PHE A 58 3.19 11.73 -3.49
CA PHE A 58 3.94 12.97 -3.70
C PHE A 58 3.24 14.20 -3.09
N LYS A 59 1.90 14.27 -3.18
CA LYS A 59 1.09 15.28 -2.49
C LYS A 59 1.24 15.17 -0.99
N GLU A 60 1.19 13.97 -0.42
CA GLU A 60 1.37 13.75 1.01
C GLU A 60 2.74 14.25 1.49
N ILE A 61 3.83 13.91 0.78
CA ILE A 61 5.18 14.40 1.11
C ILE A 61 5.30 15.93 1.01
N THR A 62 4.70 16.53 -0.02
CA THR A 62 4.84 17.98 -0.26
C THR A 62 3.94 18.82 0.64
N SER A 63 2.79 18.30 1.07
CA SER A 63 1.80 19.01 1.90
C SER A 63 1.89 18.75 3.41
N GLN A 64 2.33 17.55 3.84
CA GLN A 64 2.31 17.14 5.25
C GLN A 64 3.72 16.87 5.80
N GLN A 65 4.55 17.92 5.81
CA GLN A 65 5.99 17.83 6.11
C GLN A 65 6.33 17.56 7.59
N ASN A 66 5.34 17.51 8.48
CA ASN A 66 5.57 17.38 9.93
C ASN A 66 5.52 15.94 10.45
N SER A 67 5.01 14.98 9.66
CA SER A 67 4.94 13.59 10.08
C SER A 67 6.13 12.79 9.55
N THR A 68 7.03 12.39 10.44
CA THR A 68 8.18 11.53 10.10
C THR A 68 7.73 10.23 9.44
N LEU A 69 6.76 9.54 10.05
CA LEU A 69 6.24 8.27 9.54
C LEU A 69 5.65 8.41 8.13
N LEU A 70 4.91 9.49 7.88
CA LEU A 70 4.33 9.77 6.58
C LEU A 70 5.43 10.04 5.53
N LEU A 71 6.45 10.83 5.87
CA LEU A 71 7.55 11.14 4.96
C LEU A 71 8.35 9.89 4.57
N ILE A 72 8.74 9.08 5.55
CA ILE A 72 9.58 7.89 5.29
C ILE A 72 8.82 6.76 4.59
N SER A 73 7.55 6.54 4.94
CA SER A 73 6.73 5.51 4.30
C SER A 73 6.44 5.88 2.84
N ASN A 74 6.05 7.12 2.56
CA ASN A 74 5.81 7.57 1.19
C ASN A 74 7.12 7.64 0.37
N LEU A 75 8.25 7.99 0.98
CA LEU A 75 9.54 7.94 0.28
C LEU A 75 9.84 6.51 -0.19
N ARG A 76 9.69 5.52 0.70
CA ARG A 76 9.92 4.10 0.37
C ARG A 76 8.97 3.62 -0.71
N PHE A 77 7.69 3.99 -0.63
CA PHE A 77 6.69 3.69 -1.65
C PHE A 77 7.06 4.27 -3.03
N LEU A 78 7.43 5.57 -3.08
CA LEU A 78 7.84 6.23 -4.32
C LEU A 78 9.11 5.60 -4.90
N PHE A 79 10.05 5.19 -4.05
CA PHE A 79 11.27 4.51 -4.49
C PHE A 79 10.99 3.14 -5.11
N GLU A 80 10.15 2.32 -4.47
CA GLU A 80 9.71 1.03 -5.01
C GLU A 80 8.93 1.19 -6.32
N THR A 81 8.14 2.27 -6.42
CA THR A 81 7.47 2.65 -7.67
C THR A 81 8.47 3.06 -8.75
N CYS A 82 9.52 3.81 -8.41
CA CYS A 82 10.59 4.17 -9.34
C CYS A 82 11.32 2.93 -9.88
N ILE A 83 11.68 1.98 -9.01
CA ILE A 83 12.23 0.67 -9.42
C ILE A 83 11.28 -0.01 -10.40
N THR A 84 9.99 -0.09 -10.05
CA THR A 84 8.95 -0.73 -10.87
C THR A 84 8.86 -0.10 -12.27
N THR A 85 8.82 1.23 -12.36
CA THR A 85 8.73 1.93 -13.66
C THR A 85 9.98 1.74 -14.51
N ARG A 86 11.17 1.64 -13.92
CA ARG A 86 12.40 1.31 -14.66
C ARG A 86 12.35 -0.10 -15.23
N ILE A 87 11.91 -1.08 -14.44
CA ILE A 87 11.76 -2.47 -14.91
C ILE A 87 10.72 -2.57 -16.02
N LEU A 88 9.60 -1.83 -15.92
CA LEU A 88 8.59 -1.77 -16.99
C LEU A 88 9.15 -1.27 -18.32
N VAL A 89 10.18 -0.42 -18.29
CA VAL A 89 10.86 0.06 -19.50
C VAL A 89 11.89 -0.94 -20.01
N SER A 90 12.62 -1.63 -19.13
CA SER A 90 13.69 -2.55 -19.51
C SER A 90 13.23 -3.97 -19.85
N GLU A 91 12.11 -4.43 -19.27
CA GLU A 91 11.56 -5.78 -19.41
C GLU A 91 10.10 -5.71 -19.86
N GLU A 92 9.84 -5.88 -21.17
CA GLU A 92 8.48 -5.74 -21.72
C GLU A 92 7.48 -6.74 -21.12
N SER A 93 7.93 -7.95 -20.77
CA SER A 93 7.10 -8.99 -20.16
C SER A 93 6.73 -8.68 -18.70
N PHE A 94 7.40 -7.73 -18.05
CA PHE A 94 7.19 -7.42 -16.63
C PHE A 94 5.80 -6.87 -16.33
N LYS A 95 5.16 -6.20 -17.29
CA LYS A 95 3.77 -5.70 -17.15
C LYS A 95 2.78 -6.80 -16.77
N TYR A 96 2.97 -8.01 -17.28
CA TYR A 96 2.12 -9.16 -16.94
C TYR A 96 2.39 -9.69 -15.53
N LYS A 97 3.67 -9.72 -15.12
CA LYS A 97 4.08 -10.09 -13.76
C LYS A 97 3.56 -9.09 -12.72
N LEU A 98 3.64 -7.79 -13.03
CA LEU A 98 3.11 -6.71 -12.20
C LEU A 98 1.59 -6.86 -12.05
N ARG A 99 0.85 -7.04 -13.15
CA ARG A 99 -0.60 -7.27 -13.12
C ARG A 99 -0.95 -8.46 -12.22
N TYR A 100 -0.25 -9.58 -12.38
CA TYR A 100 -0.46 -10.74 -11.52
C TYR A 100 -0.19 -10.45 -10.04
N SER A 101 0.89 -9.73 -9.72
CA SER A 101 1.20 -9.36 -8.33
C SER A 101 0.13 -8.49 -7.67
N ILE A 102 -0.55 -7.62 -8.44
CA ILE A 102 -1.65 -6.78 -7.94
C ILE A 102 -2.81 -7.66 -7.45
N TYR A 103 -3.27 -8.62 -8.26
CA TYR A 103 -4.32 -9.56 -7.86
C TYR A 103 -3.91 -10.39 -6.66
N ARG A 104 -2.68 -10.93 -6.68
CA ARG A 104 -2.16 -11.77 -5.60
C ARG A 104 -2.07 -11.02 -4.28
N HIS A 105 -1.53 -9.80 -4.26
CA HIS A 105 -1.40 -9.03 -3.03
C HIS A 105 -2.76 -8.58 -2.47
N GLN A 106 -3.77 -8.37 -3.31
CA GLN A 106 -5.14 -8.11 -2.83
C GLN A 106 -5.71 -9.31 -2.05
N LEU A 107 -5.52 -10.53 -2.58
CA LEU A 107 -5.95 -11.76 -1.90
C LEU A 107 -5.17 -11.98 -0.60
N GLU A 108 -3.83 -11.89 -0.63
CA GLU A 108 -2.98 -12.07 0.55
C GLU A 108 -3.35 -11.08 1.68
N LYS A 109 -3.69 -9.83 1.33
CA LYS A 109 -4.17 -8.83 2.31
C LYS A 109 -5.52 -9.24 2.91
N SER A 110 -6.46 -9.69 2.09
CA SER A 110 -7.78 -10.13 2.55
C SER A 110 -7.67 -11.35 3.47
N GLU A 111 -6.87 -12.35 3.08
CA GLU A 111 -6.62 -13.56 3.86
C GLU A 111 -6.03 -13.24 5.24
N SER A 112 -5.07 -12.30 5.30
CA SER A 112 -4.47 -11.88 6.57
C SER A 112 -5.50 -11.25 7.52
N LEU A 113 -6.41 -10.42 7.00
CA LEU A 113 -7.47 -9.79 7.79
C LEU A 113 -8.50 -10.80 8.27
N LYS A 114 -8.96 -11.70 7.39
CA LYS A 114 -9.89 -12.78 7.74
C LYS A 114 -9.31 -13.69 8.82
N LYS A 115 -8.05 -14.09 8.68
CA LYS A 115 -7.36 -14.92 9.67
C LYS A 115 -7.38 -14.27 11.05
N TYR A 116 -7.16 -12.96 11.13
CA TYR A 116 -7.18 -12.23 12.40
C TYR A 116 -8.60 -12.07 12.96
N ALA A 117 -9.58 -11.75 12.11
CA ALA A 117 -11.00 -11.67 12.50
C ALA A 117 -11.51 -13.00 13.11
N LEU A 118 -11.09 -14.14 12.57
CA LEU A 118 -11.44 -15.46 13.13
C LEU A 118 -10.85 -15.70 14.52
N ILE A 119 -9.68 -15.14 14.83
CA ILE A 119 -9.09 -15.21 16.17
C ILE A 119 -9.97 -14.41 17.15
N ASP A 120 -10.42 -13.22 16.76
CA ASP A 120 -11.25 -12.38 17.61
C ASP A 120 -12.67 -12.94 17.80
N ILE A 121 -13.25 -13.61 16.79
CA ILE A 121 -14.50 -14.37 16.95
C ILE A 121 -14.35 -15.45 18.02
N ALA A 122 -13.24 -16.20 18.01
CA ALA A 122 -13.01 -17.24 19.01
C ALA A 122 -12.90 -16.65 20.43
N LYS A 123 -12.33 -15.45 20.57
CA LYS A 123 -12.32 -14.71 21.86
C LYS A 123 -13.74 -14.33 22.29
N LEU A 124 -14.56 -13.82 21.38
CA LEU A 124 -15.96 -13.48 21.67
C LEU A 124 -16.82 -14.71 22.01
N ASP A 125 -16.54 -15.85 21.40
CA ASP A 125 -17.20 -17.12 21.75
C ASP A 125 -16.88 -17.53 23.19
N ASN A 126 -15.61 -17.43 23.60
CA ASN A 126 -15.22 -17.69 24.99
C ASN A 126 -15.87 -16.67 25.94
N LEU A 127 -15.85 -15.39 25.60
CA LEU A 127 -16.46 -14.32 26.39
C LEU A 127 -17.97 -14.54 26.57
N SER A 128 -18.67 -14.98 25.51
CA SER A 128 -20.10 -15.30 25.55
C SER A 128 -20.39 -16.48 26.47
N ILE A 129 -19.52 -17.49 26.50
CA ILE A 129 -19.63 -18.63 27.42
C ILE A 129 -19.43 -18.15 28.88
N GLU A 130 -18.41 -17.34 29.13
CA GLU A 130 -18.11 -16.81 30.46
C GLU A 130 -19.23 -15.90 30.97
N GLU A 131 -19.77 -15.02 30.12
CA GLU A 131 -20.92 -14.18 30.42
C GLU A 131 -22.16 -15.02 30.78
N ALA A 132 -22.42 -16.10 30.03
CA ALA A 132 -23.53 -17.01 30.31
C ALA A 132 -23.37 -17.77 31.64
N LEU A 133 -22.14 -18.08 32.07
CA LEU A 133 -21.86 -18.72 33.36
C LEU A 133 -22.07 -17.77 34.56
N LEU A 134 -21.89 -16.47 34.34
CA LEU A 134 -22.10 -15.42 35.34
C LEU A 134 -23.56 -15.05 35.49
N LYS A 135 -24.32 -15.04 34.39
CA LYS A 135 -25.77 -14.80 34.38
C LYS A 135 -26.51 -15.93 35.09
N LYS A 136 -26.91 -15.70 36.35
CA LYS A 136 -27.74 -16.61 37.14
C LYS A 136 -29.03 -15.90 37.51
N ASP A 137 -30.11 -16.64 37.74
CA ASP A 137 -31.33 -16.07 38.31
C ASP A 137 -31.01 -15.49 39.69
N ALA A 138 -30.70 -14.19 39.71
CA ALA A 138 -30.27 -13.47 40.89
C ALA A 138 -31.49 -13.17 41.79
N PRO A 139 -31.50 -13.64 43.05
CA PRO A 139 -32.67 -13.53 43.91
C PRO A 139 -32.89 -12.13 44.50
N ASP A 140 -31.87 -11.25 44.46
CA ASP A 140 -31.92 -9.91 45.03
C ASP A 140 -31.04 -8.89 44.27
N ILE A 141 -31.17 -7.60 44.63
CA ILE A 141 -30.46 -6.48 43.99
C ILE A 141 -28.94 -6.56 44.19
N GLU A 142 -28.47 -7.09 45.32
CA GLU A 142 -27.04 -7.19 45.62
C GLU A 142 -26.36 -8.25 44.72
N ALA A 143 -27.05 -9.36 44.48
CA ALA A 143 -26.65 -10.39 43.53
C ALA A 143 -26.62 -9.86 42.09
N ILE A 144 -27.60 -9.05 41.68
CA ILE A 144 -27.62 -8.39 40.36
C ILE A 144 -26.41 -7.45 40.18
N LEU A 145 -26.11 -6.63 41.19
CA LEU A 145 -24.97 -5.72 41.14
C LEU A 145 -23.62 -6.47 41.09
N LYS A 146 -23.52 -7.60 41.80
CA LYS A 146 -22.33 -8.46 41.78
C LYS A 146 -22.14 -9.15 40.43
N GLU A 147 -23.22 -9.63 39.82
CA GLU A 147 -23.20 -10.20 38.48
C GLU A 147 -22.75 -9.17 37.46
N LYS A 148 -23.37 -7.99 37.44
CA LYS A 148 -23.00 -6.91 36.53
C LYS A 148 -21.52 -6.56 36.64
N LYS A 149 -21.02 -6.39 37.87
CA LYS A 149 -19.60 -6.10 38.10
C LYS A 149 -18.69 -7.22 37.59
N ALA A 150 -19.10 -8.48 37.71
CA ALA A 150 -18.32 -9.61 37.20
C ALA A 150 -18.29 -9.63 35.66
N VAL A 151 -19.40 -9.27 35.00
CA VAL A 151 -19.45 -9.11 33.54
C VAL A 151 -18.60 -7.92 33.09
N ASP A 152 -18.70 -6.76 33.75
CA ASP A 152 -17.88 -5.58 33.44
C ASP A 152 -16.38 -5.94 33.50
N MET A 153 -15.95 -6.72 34.50
CA MET A 153 -14.56 -7.20 34.60
C MET A 153 -14.11 -8.10 33.44
N LEU A 154 -15.02 -8.82 32.77
CA LEU A 154 -14.67 -9.61 31.58
C LEU A 154 -14.39 -8.70 30.38
N TYR A 155 -15.18 -7.65 30.20
CA TYR A 155 -14.96 -6.68 29.13
C TYR A 155 -13.74 -5.79 29.42
N ASP A 156 -13.50 -5.40 30.67
CA ASP A 156 -12.25 -4.73 31.08
C ASP A 156 -11.01 -5.58 30.72
N ALA A 157 -11.10 -6.91 30.89
CA ALA A 157 -10.01 -7.81 30.50
C ALA A 157 -9.86 -7.87 28.98
N LEU A 158 -10.96 -7.89 28.24
CA LEU A 158 -10.97 -7.85 26.77
C LEU A 158 -10.30 -6.57 26.23
N ASP A 159 -10.51 -5.42 26.86
CA ASP A 159 -9.92 -4.14 26.43
C ASP A 159 -8.39 -4.10 26.57
N THR A 160 -7.81 -5.00 27.36
CA THR A 160 -6.35 -5.16 27.48
C THR A 160 -5.75 -6.08 26.41
N GLU A 161 -6.59 -6.77 25.64
CA GLU A 161 -6.14 -7.64 24.57
C GLU A 161 -5.65 -6.85 23.37
N ILE A 162 -4.56 -7.30 22.75
CA ILE A 162 -4.11 -6.76 21.48
C ILE A 162 -5.04 -7.30 20.40
N SER A 163 -5.97 -6.47 19.93
CA SER A 163 -6.96 -6.77 18.90
C SER A 163 -7.27 -5.52 18.05
N ILE A 164 -7.83 -5.75 16.86
CA ILE A 164 -8.31 -4.69 15.95
C ILE A 164 -9.82 -4.68 15.78
N PHE A 165 -10.51 -5.75 16.21
CA PHE A 165 -11.95 -5.88 16.00
C PHE A 165 -12.76 -5.68 17.26
N LEU A 166 -12.15 -5.75 18.44
CA LEU A 166 -12.86 -5.88 19.73
C LEU A 166 -13.23 -4.56 20.42
N ASP A 167 -12.79 -3.40 19.91
CA ASP A 167 -12.96 -2.07 20.54
C ASP A 167 -14.41 -1.72 20.92
N MET A 168 -15.40 -2.30 20.24
CA MET A 168 -16.82 -2.02 20.46
C MET A 168 -17.55 -3.20 21.13
N ALA A 169 -16.83 -4.21 21.61
CA ALA A 169 -17.43 -5.41 22.17
C ALA A 169 -18.21 -5.12 23.47
N GLU A 170 -17.69 -4.27 24.36
CA GLU A 170 -18.38 -3.86 25.60
C GLU A 170 -19.75 -3.23 25.30
N PHE A 171 -19.78 -2.26 24.38
CA PHE A 171 -21.01 -1.57 24.02
C PHE A 171 -22.04 -2.49 23.33
N ASN A 172 -21.57 -3.38 22.46
CA ASN A 172 -22.42 -4.24 21.65
C ASN A 172 -22.87 -5.51 22.38
N GLY A 173 -22.09 -5.97 23.35
CA GLY A 173 -22.14 -7.35 23.86
C GLY A 173 -21.52 -8.34 22.89
N ALA A 174 -20.89 -9.40 23.42
CA ALA A 174 -20.09 -10.35 22.65
C ALA A 174 -20.86 -11.01 21.51
N GLY A 175 -22.11 -11.43 21.76
CA GLY A 175 -22.95 -12.10 20.78
C GLY A 175 -23.33 -11.22 19.59
N PHE A 176 -23.74 -9.97 19.83
CA PHE A 176 -24.06 -9.04 18.74
C PHE A 176 -22.80 -8.58 18.03
N HIS A 177 -21.73 -8.32 18.76
CA HIS A 177 -20.46 -7.90 18.18
C HIS A 177 -19.86 -8.94 17.23
N LYS A 178 -20.01 -10.24 17.55
CA LYS A 178 -19.66 -11.32 16.63
C LYS A 178 -20.35 -11.19 15.27
N THR A 179 -21.64 -10.82 15.24
CA THR A 179 -22.37 -10.63 13.98
C THR A 179 -21.79 -9.50 13.11
N TYR A 180 -21.18 -8.48 13.73
CA TYR A 180 -20.48 -7.42 13.00
C TYR A 180 -19.21 -7.95 12.33
N ILE A 181 -18.42 -8.76 13.05
CA ILE A 181 -17.22 -9.40 12.48
C ILE A 181 -17.62 -10.41 11.38
N ASP A 182 -18.69 -11.18 11.56
CA ASP A 182 -19.22 -12.09 10.53
C ASP A 182 -19.68 -11.33 9.27
N SER A 183 -20.26 -10.14 9.43
CA SER A 183 -20.62 -9.27 8.29
C SER A 183 -19.37 -8.80 7.54
N PHE A 184 -18.33 -8.38 8.27
CA PHE A 184 -17.03 -8.03 7.69
C PHE A 184 -16.42 -9.21 6.92
N LEU A 185 -16.42 -10.41 7.51
CA LEU A 185 -15.92 -11.63 6.84
C LEU A 185 -16.69 -11.93 5.55
N SER A 186 -18.02 -11.78 5.59
CA SER A 186 -18.88 -12.01 4.42
C SER A 186 -18.57 -11.05 3.27
N GLN A 187 -18.35 -9.76 3.57
CA GLN A 187 -17.95 -8.75 2.57
C GLN A 187 -16.58 -9.08 1.97
N HIS A 188 -15.63 -9.53 2.80
CA HIS A 188 -14.32 -9.96 2.34
C HIS A 188 -14.38 -11.21 1.43
N GLU A 189 -15.24 -12.17 1.75
CA GLU A 189 -15.47 -13.35 0.90
C GLU A 189 -16.10 -13.00 -0.44
N GLU A 190 -17.03 -12.05 -0.47
CA GLU A 190 -17.60 -11.55 -1.71
C GLU A 190 -16.52 -10.90 -2.58
N ARG A 191 -15.71 -10.01 -2.00
CA ARG A 191 -14.61 -9.37 -2.73
C ARG A 191 -13.56 -10.38 -3.23
N GLU A 192 -13.24 -11.41 -2.44
CA GLU A 192 -12.34 -12.50 -2.88
C GLU A 192 -12.89 -13.25 -4.10
N LYS A 193 -14.21 -13.50 -4.13
CA LYS A 193 -14.87 -14.12 -5.29
C LYS A 193 -14.82 -13.21 -6.53
N GLU A 194 -15.03 -11.91 -6.37
CA GLU A 194 -14.88 -10.93 -7.46
C GLU A 194 -13.47 -10.96 -8.03
N ILE A 195 -12.45 -10.82 -7.17
CA ILE A 195 -11.04 -10.85 -7.56
C ILE A 195 -10.70 -12.17 -8.27
N ALA A 196 -11.20 -13.31 -7.76
CA ALA A 196 -10.99 -14.61 -8.38
C ALA A 196 -11.64 -14.72 -9.77
N SER A 197 -12.84 -14.13 -9.94
CA SER A 197 -13.54 -14.08 -11.22
C SER A 197 -12.79 -13.19 -12.23
N GLU A 198 -12.46 -11.96 -11.84
CA GLU A 198 -11.65 -11.03 -12.64
C GLU A 198 -10.33 -11.69 -13.09
N TRP A 199 -9.64 -12.37 -12.17
CA TRP A 199 -8.39 -13.07 -12.49
C TRP A 199 -8.59 -14.26 -13.43
N SER A 200 -9.71 -14.98 -13.32
CA SER A 200 -10.06 -16.07 -14.22
C SER A 200 -10.27 -15.57 -15.66
N GLU A 201 -10.91 -14.42 -15.81
CA GLU A 201 -11.08 -13.76 -17.11
C GLU A 201 -9.74 -13.32 -17.70
N VAL A 202 -8.90 -12.65 -16.89
CA VAL A 202 -7.56 -12.24 -17.31
C VAL A 202 -6.72 -13.44 -17.77
N LYS A 203 -6.78 -14.58 -17.06
CA LYS A 203 -6.10 -15.81 -17.48
C LYS A 203 -6.53 -16.27 -18.87
N LYS A 204 -7.83 -16.25 -19.18
CA LYS A 204 -8.35 -16.64 -20.50
C LYS A 204 -7.82 -15.70 -21.59
N THR A 205 -7.91 -14.38 -21.37
CA THR A 205 -7.38 -13.38 -22.31
C THR A 205 -5.88 -13.54 -22.55
N LEU A 206 -5.11 -13.92 -21.54
CA LEU A 206 -3.67 -14.17 -21.69
C LEU A 206 -3.34 -15.40 -22.54
N LEU A 207 -4.14 -16.47 -22.44
CA LEU A 207 -3.96 -17.67 -23.27
C LEU A 207 -4.22 -17.38 -24.75
N GLU A 208 -5.12 -16.44 -25.05
CA GLU A 208 -5.46 -16.02 -26.41
C GLU A 208 -4.53 -14.93 -26.96
N SER A 209 -3.73 -14.30 -26.11
CA SER A 209 -2.86 -13.18 -26.48
C SER A 209 -1.56 -13.67 -27.12
N GLU A 210 -1.39 -13.41 -28.43
CA GLU A 210 -0.13 -13.67 -29.15
C GLU A 210 1.06 -12.96 -28.49
N GLU A 211 0.88 -11.72 -28.05
CA GLU A 211 1.92 -10.95 -27.35
C GLU A 211 2.34 -11.65 -26.05
N ALA A 212 1.40 -12.08 -25.20
CA ALA A 212 1.74 -12.75 -23.96
C ALA A 212 2.40 -14.12 -24.19
N ASN A 213 1.91 -14.90 -25.17
CA ASN A 213 2.46 -16.19 -25.54
C ASN A 213 3.87 -16.09 -26.15
N SER A 214 4.26 -14.92 -26.67
CA SER A 214 5.65 -14.68 -27.11
C SER A 214 6.64 -14.57 -25.94
N PHE A 215 6.16 -14.22 -24.75
CA PHE A 215 6.98 -14.06 -23.55
C PHE A 215 6.91 -15.26 -22.60
N PHE A 216 5.81 -16.02 -22.59
CA PHE A 216 5.55 -17.08 -21.63
C PHE A 216 4.96 -18.34 -22.29
N ASP A 217 5.43 -19.52 -21.88
CA ASP A 217 4.83 -20.80 -22.31
C ASP A 217 3.74 -21.26 -21.33
N PHE A 218 2.50 -20.85 -21.58
CA PHE A 218 1.36 -21.30 -20.77
C PHE A 218 0.86 -22.71 -21.11
N ARG A 219 1.29 -23.31 -22.24
CA ARG A 219 0.78 -24.59 -22.78
C ARG A 219 -0.75 -24.69 -22.82
N ASN A 220 -1.44 -23.58 -23.09
CA ASN A 220 -2.91 -23.49 -23.07
C ASN A 220 -3.56 -23.93 -21.73
N GLN A 221 -2.83 -23.81 -20.61
CA GLN A 221 -3.31 -24.19 -19.28
C GLN A 221 -3.43 -22.98 -18.35
N THR A 222 -4.64 -22.71 -17.84
CA THR A 222 -4.89 -21.61 -16.90
C THR A 222 -4.14 -21.76 -15.57
N SER A 223 -3.86 -23.00 -15.16
CA SER A 223 -3.07 -23.32 -13.96
C SER A 223 -1.60 -22.91 -14.08
N ARG A 224 -1.07 -22.84 -15.31
CA ARG A 224 0.32 -22.43 -15.57
C ARG A 224 0.50 -20.91 -15.58
N VAL A 225 -0.53 -20.15 -15.96
CA VAL A 225 -0.46 -18.68 -16.04
C VAL A 225 0.08 -18.06 -14.75
N ALA A 226 -0.46 -18.46 -13.59
CA ALA A 226 -0.02 -17.95 -12.30
C ALA A 226 1.43 -18.33 -11.94
N LYS A 227 1.89 -19.49 -12.41
CA LYS A 227 3.26 -19.97 -12.17
C LYS A 227 4.27 -19.19 -13.00
N GLU A 228 3.98 -18.99 -14.28
CA GLU A 228 4.87 -18.29 -15.22
C GLU A 228 4.94 -16.78 -14.94
N LEU A 229 3.83 -16.17 -14.49
CA LEU A 229 3.78 -14.73 -14.18
C LEU A 229 4.30 -14.39 -12.78
N LYS A 230 4.63 -15.39 -11.94
CA LYS A 230 5.16 -15.14 -10.61
C LYS A 230 6.57 -14.55 -10.70
N ASP A 231 6.73 -13.33 -10.23
CA ASP A 231 8.06 -12.76 -10.00
C ASP A 231 8.60 -13.19 -8.63
N ASN A 232 9.71 -13.92 -8.63
CA ASN A 232 10.38 -14.39 -7.42
C ASN A 232 11.54 -13.50 -6.98
N ARG A 233 11.84 -12.41 -7.72
CA ARG A 233 12.90 -11.47 -7.35
C ARG A 233 12.52 -10.71 -6.08
N THR A 234 13.48 -10.56 -5.17
CA THR A 234 13.36 -9.66 -4.02
C THR A 234 13.44 -8.21 -4.46
N TRP A 235 12.98 -7.26 -3.62
CA TRP A 235 13.13 -5.84 -3.90
C TRP A 235 14.59 -5.42 -4.10
N LYS A 236 15.53 -6.00 -3.33
CA LYS A 236 16.97 -5.80 -3.54
C LYS A 236 17.42 -6.20 -4.94
N LYS A 237 16.97 -7.37 -5.42
CA LYS A 237 17.31 -7.84 -6.77
C LYS A 237 16.70 -6.97 -7.87
N LYS A 238 15.44 -6.53 -7.67
CA LYS A 238 14.77 -5.57 -8.57
C LYS A 238 15.51 -4.24 -8.63
N ALA A 239 15.98 -3.74 -7.48
CA ALA A 239 16.76 -2.51 -7.41
C ALA A 239 18.10 -2.64 -8.14
N GLU A 240 18.81 -3.77 -7.98
CA GLU A 240 20.03 -4.07 -8.73
C GLU A 240 19.79 -4.05 -10.25
N GLU A 241 18.76 -4.75 -10.72
CA GLU A 241 18.40 -4.79 -12.15
C GLU A 241 17.94 -3.42 -12.69
N ALA A 242 17.37 -2.56 -11.84
CA ALA A 242 17.00 -1.18 -12.17
C ALA A 242 18.16 -0.17 -12.04
N GLY A 243 19.36 -0.61 -11.64
CA GLY A 243 20.53 0.24 -11.42
C GLY A 243 20.36 1.21 -10.24
N LEU A 244 19.75 0.73 -9.15
CA LEU A 244 19.40 1.50 -7.94
C LEU A 244 19.82 0.78 -6.64
N LEU A 245 20.81 -0.12 -6.70
CA LEU A 245 21.22 -0.95 -5.55
C LEU A 245 21.72 -0.11 -4.36
N GLU A 246 22.58 0.87 -4.61
CA GLU A 246 23.16 1.72 -3.56
C GLU A 246 22.07 2.58 -2.91
N MET A 247 21.13 3.10 -3.71
CA MET A 247 19.97 3.83 -3.22
C MET A 247 19.04 2.94 -2.42
N TYR A 248 18.88 1.68 -2.82
CA TYR A 248 18.08 0.69 -2.11
C TYR A 248 18.68 0.42 -0.73
N ASP A 249 19.97 0.13 -0.64
CA ASP A 249 20.63 -0.16 0.63
C ASP A 249 20.50 1.06 1.57
N PHE A 250 20.73 2.28 1.07
CA PHE A 250 20.52 3.50 1.85
C PHE A 250 19.06 3.70 2.32
N ILE A 251 18.08 3.67 1.40
CA ILE A 251 16.68 3.94 1.75
C ILE A 251 16.15 2.88 2.70
N TYR A 252 16.48 1.61 2.49
CA TYR A 252 16.00 0.52 3.35
C TYR A 252 16.61 0.62 4.74
N ASP A 253 17.91 0.85 4.88
CA ASP A 253 18.56 0.98 6.19
C ASP A 253 18.03 2.21 6.93
N TYR A 254 18.01 3.36 6.24
CA TYR A 254 17.56 4.63 6.82
C TYR A 254 16.09 4.58 7.24
N THR A 255 15.17 4.20 6.34
CA THR A 255 13.73 4.16 6.68
C THR A 255 13.40 3.08 7.69
N SER A 256 14.08 1.94 7.70
CA SER A 256 13.85 0.88 8.69
C SER A 256 14.25 1.32 10.10
N SER A 257 15.34 2.09 10.23
CA SER A 257 15.77 2.63 11.54
C SER A 257 14.76 3.61 12.15
N LEU A 258 13.96 4.27 11.30
CA LEU A 258 12.94 5.24 11.70
C LEU A 258 11.53 4.63 11.84
N LEU A 259 11.22 3.58 11.07
CA LEU A 259 9.92 2.89 11.10
C LEU A 259 9.80 1.87 12.22
N HIS A 260 10.90 1.20 12.58
CA HIS A 260 10.85 0.08 13.52
C HIS A 260 11.31 0.50 14.93
N SER A 261 10.70 -0.12 15.94
CA SER A 261 11.21 -0.10 17.32
C SER A 261 12.46 -0.98 17.41
N THR A 262 13.58 -0.44 16.95
CA THR A 262 14.90 -1.05 17.06
C THR A 262 15.50 -0.69 18.42
N SER A 263 16.52 -1.43 18.87
CA SER A 263 17.24 -1.07 20.10
C SER A 263 17.79 0.35 20.08
N TYR A 264 18.13 0.87 18.89
CA TYR A 264 18.56 2.25 18.70
C TYR A 264 17.43 3.27 18.96
N SER A 265 16.23 3.03 18.43
CA SER A 265 15.11 3.98 18.55
C SER A 265 14.48 4.06 19.96
N LEU A 266 14.88 3.17 20.89
CA LEU A 266 14.52 3.29 22.31
C LEU A 266 15.26 4.45 23.02
N LEU A 267 16.46 4.80 22.55
CA LEU A 267 17.32 5.81 23.19
C LEU A 267 17.53 7.05 22.33
N VAL A 268 17.22 6.97 21.04
CA VAL A 268 17.37 8.06 20.09
C VAL A 268 16.02 8.43 19.48
N PRO A 269 15.65 9.73 19.45
CA PRO A 269 14.42 10.17 18.80
C PRO A 269 14.36 9.67 17.35
N ASN A 270 13.25 9.03 16.99
CA ASN A 270 12.95 8.59 15.63
C ASN A 270 12.23 9.68 14.81
N GLN A 271 12.45 10.95 15.17
CA GLN A 271 11.86 12.10 14.49
C GLN A 271 12.89 12.74 13.57
N LEU A 272 12.46 13.06 12.36
CA LEU A 272 13.28 13.79 11.40
C LEU A 272 13.51 15.22 11.86
N ASP A 273 14.76 15.63 11.83
CA ASP A 273 15.12 17.03 11.97
C ASP A 273 14.83 17.81 10.66
N GLU A 274 14.87 19.15 10.69
CA GLU A 274 14.54 19.95 9.50
C GLU A 274 15.46 19.68 8.30
N GLY A 275 16.74 19.40 8.54
CA GLY A 275 17.69 19.07 7.48
C GLY A 275 17.34 17.74 6.81
N GLU A 276 17.00 16.74 7.61
CA GLU A 276 16.57 15.43 7.15
C GLU A 276 15.23 15.52 6.40
N LYS A 277 14.25 16.29 6.89
CA LYS A 277 13.00 16.55 6.15
C LYS A 277 13.29 17.13 4.76
N LEU A 278 14.13 18.15 4.68
CA LEU A 278 14.50 18.78 3.40
C LEU A 278 15.25 17.82 2.46
N MET A 279 16.06 16.92 3.03
CA MET A 279 16.73 15.86 2.29
C MET A 279 15.71 14.86 1.72
N ILE A 280 14.77 14.38 2.54
CA ILE A 280 13.72 13.42 2.13
C ILE A 280 12.83 14.01 1.05
N ILE A 281 12.36 15.26 1.20
CA ILE A 281 11.58 15.94 0.17
C ILE A 281 12.40 16.09 -1.12
N GLY A 282 13.67 16.48 -1.00
CA GLY A 282 14.56 16.61 -2.15
C GLY A 282 14.79 15.28 -2.88
N LEU A 283 14.95 14.18 -2.14
CA LEU A 283 15.10 12.84 -2.70
C LEU A 283 13.80 12.35 -3.35
N ALA A 284 12.66 12.48 -2.66
CA ALA A 284 11.34 12.12 -3.17
C ALA A 284 11.03 12.85 -4.49
N THR A 285 11.35 14.15 -4.56
CA THR A 285 11.15 14.94 -5.79
C THR A 285 11.92 14.38 -6.98
N ARG A 286 13.17 13.93 -6.76
CA ARG A 286 14.01 13.34 -7.82
C ARG A 286 13.54 11.93 -8.21
N ILE A 287 13.17 11.11 -7.21
CA ILE A 287 12.62 9.77 -7.42
C ILE A 287 11.32 9.85 -8.23
N THR A 288 10.41 10.75 -7.86
CA THR A 288 9.16 11.00 -8.61
C THR A 288 9.45 11.40 -10.05
N SER A 289 10.41 12.31 -10.26
CA SER A 289 10.78 12.75 -11.62
C SER A 289 11.30 11.59 -12.48
N ASP A 290 12.15 10.72 -11.91
CA ASP A 290 12.66 9.53 -12.61
C ASP A 290 11.54 8.52 -12.89
N ALA A 291 10.67 8.27 -11.90
CA ALA A 291 9.52 7.37 -12.05
C ALA A 291 8.58 7.83 -13.16
N LEU A 292 8.21 9.12 -13.17
CA LEU A 292 7.34 9.72 -14.20
C LEU A 292 8.00 9.68 -15.58
N LYS A 293 9.30 9.95 -15.68
CA LYS A 293 10.04 9.85 -16.94
C LYS A 293 9.99 8.43 -17.51
N ASN A 294 10.21 7.41 -16.67
CA ASN A 294 10.13 6.02 -17.12
C ASN A 294 8.69 5.60 -17.42
N LEU A 295 7.72 6.10 -16.67
CA LEU A 295 6.31 5.87 -16.94
C LEU A 295 5.88 6.45 -18.31
N CYS A 296 6.33 7.66 -18.66
CA CYS A 296 6.11 8.22 -20.00
C CYS A 296 6.72 7.33 -21.09
N LYS A 297 7.91 6.76 -20.89
CA LYS A 297 8.53 5.85 -21.85
C LYS A 297 7.72 4.57 -22.01
N PHE A 298 7.34 3.93 -20.89
CA PHE A 298 6.54 2.71 -20.87
C PHE A 298 5.18 2.92 -21.59
N ALA A 299 4.53 4.05 -21.31
CA ALA A 299 3.24 4.40 -21.89
C ALA A 299 3.33 5.01 -23.29
N THR A 300 4.54 5.15 -23.86
CA THR A 300 4.82 5.81 -25.15
C THR A 300 4.26 7.22 -25.25
N ILE A 301 4.28 7.97 -24.14
CA ILE A 301 3.76 9.34 -24.08
C ILE A 301 4.81 10.29 -24.66
N PRO A 302 4.48 11.05 -25.71
CA PRO A 302 5.43 11.93 -26.36
C PRO A 302 5.80 13.10 -25.45
N ASN A 303 6.99 13.66 -25.69
CA ASN A 303 7.42 14.87 -25.00
C ASN A 303 6.75 16.11 -25.62
N MET A 304 5.46 16.30 -25.36
CA MET A 304 4.65 17.40 -25.86
C MET A 304 4.12 18.23 -24.68
N LYS A 305 3.98 19.54 -24.91
CA LYS A 305 3.30 20.42 -23.97
C LYS A 305 1.79 20.26 -24.17
N VAL A 306 1.08 19.96 -23.10
CA VAL A 306 -0.39 19.88 -23.11
C VAL A 306 -0.93 21.23 -22.63
N ILE A 307 -1.89 21.79 -23.37
CA ILE A 307 -2.56 23.04 -23.03
C ILE A 307 -4.03 22.69 -22.85
N GLU A 308 -4.54 22.80 -21.62
CA GLU A 308 -5.97 22.78 -21.38
C GLU A 308 -6.56 24.12 -21.83
N ILE A 309 -7.54 24.06 -22.72
CA ILE A 309 -8.37 25.20 -23.08
C ILE A 309 -9.66 25.02 -22.27
N GLU A 310 -9.82 25.83 -21.23
CA GLU A 310 -11.09 25.91 -20.50
C GLU A 310 -12.16 26.43 -21.49
N SER A 311 -13.19 25.62 -21.71
CA SER A 311 -14.34 25.91 -22.58
C SER A 311 -15.54 26.37 -21.76
#